data_AF-A0A0P7FW95-F1
#
_entry.id   AF-A0A0P7FW95-F1
#
_cell.length_a   1.000
_cell.length_b   1.000
_cell.length_c   1.000
_cell.angle_alpha   90.00
_cell.angle_beta   90.00
_cell.angle_gamma   90.00
#
_symmetry.space_group_name_H-M   'P 1'
#
loop_
_entity.id
_entity.type
_entity.pdbx_description
1 polymer ?
#
loop_
_entity_poly.entity_id
_entity_poly.type
_entity_poly.pdbx_seq_one_letter_code
_entity_poly.pdbx_strand_id
1 'polypeptide(L)' 'MNALESELEDPRFQTEFWEEQIELQLDIGKKAEQQALASRGLDFVTDTYLPERLETMGVL' A
#
# COMPACT_ATOMS: atom_id res chain seq x y z
N MET A 1 -10.28 0.80 19.88
CA MET A 1 -9.11 1.37 19.19
C MET A 1 -9.08 0.77 17.80
N ASN A 2 -9.11 1.60 16.76
CA ASN A 2 -9.04 1.12 15.39
C ASN A 2 -7.64 0.54 15.13
N ALA A 3 -7.53 -0.55 14.38
CA ALA A 3 -6.26 -1.24 14.17
C ALA A 3 -5.16 -0.33 13.58
N LEU A 4 -5.54 0.59 12.68
CA LEU A 4 -4.63 1.57 12.06
C LEU A 4 -4.12 2.63 13.06
N GLU A 5 -4.97 3.09 13.98
CA GLU A 5 -4.55 4.02 15.05
C GLU A 5 -3.53 3.35 15.98
N SER A 6 -3.65 2.04 16.19
CA SER A 6 -2.69 1.26 16.96
C SER A 6 -1.38 0.98 16.20
N GLU A 7 -1.38 1.03 14.86
CA GLU A 7 -0.16 0.89 14.05
C GLU A 7 0.73 2.13 14.09
N LEU A 8 0.17 3.33 14.31
CA LEU A 8 0.95 4.57 14.50
C LEU A 8 1.84 4.54 15.76
N GLU A 9 1.39 3.84 16.80
CA GLU A 9 2.14 3.67 18.05
C GLU A 9 3.13 2.48 18.00
N ASP A 10 3.12 1.69 16.92
CA ASP A 10 3.97 0.52 16.78
C ASP A 10 5.35 0.91 16.20
N PRO A 11 6.46 0.59 16.88
CA PRO A 11 7.81 0.98 16.45
C PRO A 11 8.21 0.40 15.07
N ARG A 12 7.49 -0.60 14.56
CA ARG A 12 7.71 -1.15 13.21
C ARG A 12 7.26 -0.20 12.09
N PHE A 13 6.39 0.76 12.39
CA PHE A 13 5.79 1.69 11.43
C PHE A 13 6.18 3.16 11.68
N GLN A 14 7.15 3.43 12.55
CA GLN A 14 7.58 4.80 12.90
C GLN A 14 8.54 5.46 11.90
N THR A 15 8.63 4.96 10.67
CA THR A 15 9.35 5.68 9.62
C THR A 15 8.40 6.67 8.95
N GLU A 16 8.89 7.83 8.54
CA GLU A 16 8.12 8.89 7.85
C GLU A 16 7.22 8.34 6.73
N PHE A 17 7.75 7.41 5.92
CA PHE A 17 6.97 6.75 4.87
C PHE A 17 5.72 6.02 5.41
N TRP A 18 5.88 5.21 6.46
CA TRP A 18 4.79 4.40 7.01
C TRP A 18 3.74 5.25 7.72
N GLU A 19 4.18 6.27 8.47
CA GLU A 19 3.29 7.23 9.13
C GLU A 19 2.41 7.94 8.08
N GLU A 20 3.01 8.49 7.02
CA GLU A 20 2.28 9.16 5.94
C GLU A 20 1.26 8.22 5.26
N GLN A 21 1.63 6.97 4.98
CA GLN A 21 0.71 6.03 4.34
C GLN A 21 -0.44 5.58 5.27
N ILE A 22 -0.19 5.42 6.58
CA ILE A 22 -1.24 5.07 7.54
C ILE A 22 -2.23 6.22 7.72
N GLU A 23 -1.74 7.45 7.80
CA GLU A 23 -2.59 8.66 7.85
C GLU A 23 -3.43 8.82 6.58
N LEU A 24 -2.82 8.65 5.40
CA LEU A 24 -3.53 8.67 4.12
C LEU A 24 -4.64 7.60 4.07
N GLN A 25 -4.37 6.40 4.60
CA GLN A 25 -5.33 5.31 4.66
C GLN A 25 -6.50 5.61 5.62
N LEU A 26 -6.23 6.29 6.74
CA LEU A 26 -7.25 6.79 7.68
C LEU A 26 -8.12 7.87 7.02
N ASP A 27 -7.50 8.82 6.30
CA ASP A 27 -8.20 9.89 5.57
C ASP A 27 -9.12 9.38 4.46
N ILE A 28 -8.66 8.38 3.70
CA ILE A 28 -9.44 7.76 2.62
C ILE A 28 -10.61 6.94 3.20
N GLY A 29 -10.42 6.30 4.37
CA GLY A 29 -11.44 5.49 5.05
C GLY A 29 -11.86 4.22 4.29
N LYS A 30 -11.10 3.80 3.27
CA LYS A 30 -11.40 2.61 2.44
C LYS A 30 -10.18 1.72 2.34
N LYS A 31 -10.36 0.42 2.60
CA LYS A 31 -9.30 -0.58 2.41
C LYS A 31 -9.10 -0.83 0.91
N ALA A 32 -7.84 -0.76 0.45
CA ALA A 32 -7.47 -1.22 -0.88
C ALA A 32 -7.14 -2.71 -0.84
N GLU A 33 -7.99 -3.56 -1.42
CA GLU A 33 -7.71 -4.99 -1.57
C GLU A 33 -6.89 -5.24 -2.84
N GLN A 34 -5.86 -6.08 -2.77
CA GLN A 34 -5.07 -6.45 -3.95
C GLN A 34 -5.94 -7.07 -5.06
N GLN A 35 -7.07 -7.70 -4.72
CA GLN A 35 -8.04 -8.21 -5.68
C GLN A 35 -8.73 -7.11 -6.51
N ALA A 36 -8.80 -5.86 -6.00
CA ALA A 36 -9.31 -4.71 -6.75
C ALA A 36 -8.37 -4.29 -7.90
N LEU A 37 -7.11 -4.74 -7.90
CA LEU A 37 -6.20 -4.56 -9.04
C LEU A 37 -6.48 -5.61 -10.12
N ALA A 38 -6.84 -6.84 -9.75
CA ALA A 38 -7.20 -7.91 -10.68
C ALA A 38 -8.51 -7.62 -11.45
N SER A 39 -9.36 -6.71 -10.95
CA SER A 39 -10.54 -6.26 -11.71
C SER A 39 -10.18 -5.49 -12.98
N ARG A 40 -8.91 -5.08 -13.16
CA ARG A 40 -8.39 -4.45 -14.39
C ARG A 40 -7.89 -5.47 -15.43
N GLY A 41 -7.93 -6.77 -15.13
CA GLY A 41 -7.41 -7.85 -15.95
C GLY A 41 -6.61 -8.83 -15.09
N LEU A 42 -6.72 -10.14 -15.37
CA LEU A 42 -6.00 -11.19 -14.64
C LEU A 42 -4.47 -11.07 -14.77
N ASP A 43 -4.02 -10.45 -15.86
CA ASP A 43 -2.63 -10.21 -16.27
C ASP A 43 -2.08 -8.83 -15.83
N PHE A 44 -2.94 -7.88 -15.46
CA PHE A 44 -2.52 -6.52 -15.09
C PHE A 44 -1.44 -6.47 -13.99
N VAL A 45 -1.53 -7.38 -13.02
CA VAL A 45 -0.58 -7.44 -11.90
C VAL A 45 0.81 -7.87 -12.40
N THR A 46 0.88 -8.87 -13.28
CA THR A 46 2.15 -9.42 -13.78
C THR A 46 2.77 -8.54 -14.86
N ASP A 47 1.94 -7.94 -15.71
CA ASP A 47 2.39 -7.32 -16.94
C ASP A 47 2.57 -5.80 -16.79
N THR A 48 1.95 -5.17 -15.78
CA THR A 48 1.99 -3.72 -15.57
C THR A 48 2.42 -3.36 -14.15
N TYR A 49 1.63 -3.73 -13.15
CA TYR A 49 1.82 -3.20 -11.80
C TYR A 49 3.16 -3.60 -11.16
N LEU A 50 3.53 -4.89 -11.23
CA LEU A 50 4.78 -5.36 -10.63
C LEU A 50 6.03 -4.83 -11.37
N PRO A 51 6.12 -4.90 -12.72
CA PRO A 51 7.25 -4.32 -13.45
C PRO A 51 7.46 -2.83 -13.15
N GLU A 52 6.42 -2.00 -13.27
CA GLU A 52 6.51 -0.55 -13.05
C GLU A 52 6.90 -0.21 -11.61
N ARG A 53 6.38 -0.96 -10.64
CA ARG A 53 6.69 -0.74 -9.23
C ARG A 53 8.15 -1.08 -8.91
N LEU A 54 8.66 -2.18 -9.43
CA LEU A 54 10.04 -2.61 -9.20
C LEU A 54 11.06 -1.68 -9.87
N GLU A 55 10.75 -1.17 -11.07
CA GLU A 55 11.56 -0.14 -11.73
C GLU A 55 11.58 1.16 -10.92
N THR A 56 10.44 1.62 -10.41
CA THR A 56 10.35 2.80 -9.52
C THR A 56 11.19 2.63 -8.25
N MET A 57 11.30 1.39 -7.74
CA MET A 57 12.11 1.06 -6.56
C MET A 57 13.60 0.87 -6.89
N GLY A 58 14.00 0.89 -8.18
CA GLY A 58 15.39 0.70 -8.62
C GLY A 58 15.91 -0.73 -8.46
N VAL A 59 15.03 -1.73 -8.51
CA VAL A 59 15.35 -3.15 -8.25
C VAL A 59 15.57 -3.94 -9.55
N LEU A 60 15.16 -3.39 -10.69
CA LEU A 60 15.37 -3.91 -12.06
C LEU A 60 16.41 -3.07 -12.79
#